data_AF-A0A7V0YK11-F1
#
_entry.id   AF-A0A7V0YK11-F1
#
_cell.length_a   1.000
_cell.length_b   1.000
_cell.length_c   1.000
_cell.angle_alpha   90.00
_cell.angle_beta   90.00
_cell.angle_gamma   90.00
#
_symmetry.space_group_name_H-M   'P 1'
#
loop_
_entity.id
_entity.type
_entity.pdbx_description
1 polymer ?
#
loop_
_entity_poly.entity_id
_entity_poly.type
_entity_poly.pdbx_seq_one_letter_code
_entity_poly.pdbx_strand_id
1 'polypeptide(L)'
;MKFEAGEINTFGYNLLRDVVMMLGSTLLFLLILQSSTLYPDLINGSMVKLILSRNIKRSELIWSFYFSELITVFTILMIFGTSITLVILIKSGGYVTIFPIYICTIVFLIFVALFSIITLVSIITKNTLITTILGIISYFVLIPFLLSDVLSTIQFLKYIFPPVLIERELHLKQGGEFFSIAIVSLIYAYLYVKLAIYLFEKMEIN
;
A
#
# COMPACT_ATOMS: atom_id res chain seq x y z
N MET A 1 40.77 8.14 4.13
CA MET A 1 39.78 8.97 4.85
C MET A 1 39.47 8.27 6.16
N LYS A 2 39.74 8.90 7.31
CA LYS A 2 39.27 8.43 8.62
C LYS A 2 37.95 9.16 8.88
N PHE A 3 36.84 8.43 8.85
CA PHE A 3 35.53 8.98 9.20
C PHE A 3 35.41 9.08 10.73
N GLU A 4 34.90 10.20 11.23
CA GLU A 4 34.60 10.35 12.66
C GLU A 4 33.39 9.48 13.05
N ALA A 5 33.34 8.99 14.29
CA ALA A 5 32.29 8.06 14.74
C ALA A 5 30.86 8.61 14.58
N GLY A 6 30.67 9.94 14.53
CA GLY A 6 29.40 10.59 14.25
C GLY A 6 28.98 10.56 12.77
N GLU A 7 29.96 10.64 11.85
CA GLU A 7 29.73 10.61 10.39
C GLU A 7 29.36 9.20 9.91
N ILE A 8 29.92 8.16 10.54
CA ILE A 8 29.61 6.75 10.23
C ILE A 8 28.14 6.46 10.56
N ASN A 9 27.62 7.02 11.66
CA ASN A 9 26.23 6.85 12.07
C ASN A 9 25.25 7.58 11.15
N THR A 10 25.59 8.78 10.66
CA THR A 10 24.75 9.53 9.71
C THR A 10 24.78 8.92 8.31
N PHE A 11 25.95 8.47 7.84
CA PHE A 11 26.10 7.78 6.56
C PHE A 11 25.36 6.44 6.54
N GLY A 12 25.53 5.62 7.58
CA GLY A 12 24.82 4.33 7.69
C GLY A 12 23.29 4.49 7.78
N TYR A 13 22.82 5.54 8.46
CA TYR A 13 21.39 5.86 8.55
C TYR A 13 20.80 6.29 7.20
N ASN A 14 21.49 7.18 6.47
CA ASN A 14 21.03 7.63 5.15
C ASN A 14 21.03 6.47 4.15
N LEU A 15 22.07 5.62 4.16
CA LEU A 15 22.13 4.45 3.30
C LEU A 15 21.02 3.43 3.62
N LEU A 16 20.73 3.19 4.90
CA LEU A 16 19.60 2.35 5.32
C LEU A 16 18.27 2.93 4.82
N ARG A 17 18.06 4.23 4.98
CA ARG A 17 16.85 4.93 4.52
C ARG A 17 16.67 4.76 3.01
N ASP A 18 17.69 5.09 2.22
CA ASP A 18 17.60 5.08 0.76
C ASP A 18 17.35 3.67 0.22
N VAL A 19 18.04 2.66 0.78
CA VAL A 19 17.86 1.26 0.40
C VAL A 19 16.46 0.77 0.74
N VAL A 20 15.95 1.05 1.94
CA VAL A 20 14.59 0.64 2.34
C VAL A 20 13.53 1.34 1.48
N MET A 21 13.71 2.61 1.15
CA MET A 21 12.76 3.36 0.32
C MET A 21 12.76 2.89 -1.13
N MET A 22 13.94 2.67 -1.73
CA MET A 22 14.07 2.17 -3.11
C MET A 22 13.50 0.76 -3.26
N LEU A 23 13.75 -0.11 -2.28
CA LEU A 23 13.20 -1.47 -2.30
C LEU A 23 11.71 -1.46 -1.98
N GLY A 24 11.25 -0.60 -1.06
CA GLY A 24 9.84 -0.40 -0.74
C GLY A 24 9.03 0.07 -1.95
N SER A 25 9.54 1.04 -2.73
CA SER A 25 8.89 1.50 -3.95
C SER A 25 8.84 0.40 -5.01
N THR A 26 9.93 -0.35 -5.19
CA THR A 26 10.00 -1.46 -6.15
C THR A 26 9.03 -2.58 -5.78
N LEU A 27 8.95 -2.94 -4.50
CA LEU A 27 7.98 -3.92 -4.01
C LEU A 27 6.55 -3.43 -4.23
N LEU A 28 6.26 -2.17 -3.89
CA LEU A 28 4.93 -1.59 -4.08
C LEU A 28 4.50 -1.60 -5.56
N PHE A 29 5.43 -1.36 -6.49
CA PHE A 29 5.18 -1.51 -7.92
C PHE A 29 4.77 -2.93 -8.31
N LEU A 30 5.56 -3.93 -7.90
CA LEU A 30 5.30 -5.33 -8.22
C LEU A 30 3.96 -5.80 -7.64
N LEU A 31 3.65 -5.37 -6.42
CA LEU A 31 2.40 -5.68 -5.76
C LEU A 31 1.20 -5.05 -6.46
N ILE A 32 1.31 -3.80 -6.93
CA ILE A 32 0.26 -3.16 -7.75
C ILE A 32 0.02 -3.95 -9.04
N LEU A 33 1.09 -4.37 -9.72
CA LEU A 33 0.97 -5.18 -10.94
C LEU A 33 0.24 -6.49 -10.67
N GLN A 34 0.64 -7.23 -9.64
CA GLN A 34 -0.01 -8.47 -9.22
C GLN A 34 -1.50 -8.25 -8.88
N SER A 35 -1.78 -7.24 -8.04
CA SER A 35 -3.14 -6.93 -7.60
C SER A 35 -4.05 -6.46 -8.75
N SER A 36 -3.49 -5.84 -9.79
CA SER A 36 -4.27 -5.32 -10.93
C SER A 36 -4.89 -6.41 -11.80
N THR A 37 -4.39 -7.65 -11.74
CA THR A 37 -4.94 -8.77 -12.52
C THR A 37 -5.90 -9.63 -11.72
N LEU A 38 -5.83 -9.57 -10.38
CA LEU A 38 -6.55 -10.45 -9.47
C LEU A 38 -8.07 -10.40 -9.69
N TYR A 39 -8.68 -9.22 -9.66
CA TYR A 39 -10.14 -9.08 -9.75
C TYR A 39 -10.70 -9.22 -11.17
N PRO A 40 -10.06 -8.67 -12.23
CA PRO A 40 -10.53 -8.93 -13.59
C PRO A 40 -10.50 -10.42 -13.96
N ASP A 41 -9.44 -11.14 -13.56
CA ASP A 41 -9.33 -12.58 -13.83
C ASP A 41 -10.33 -13.38 -12.99
N LEU A 42 -10.59 -12.94 -11.75
CA LEU A 42 -11.66 -13.50 -10.92
C LEU A 42 -13.02 -13.35 -11.63
N ILE A 43 -13.40 -12.14 -12.04
CA ILE A 43 -14.73 -11.84 -12.61
C ILE A 43 -14.95 -12.57 -13.95
N ASN A 44 -13.92 -12.58 -14.81
CA ASN A 44 -14.01 -13.22 -16.12
C ASN A 44 -13.74 -14.74 -16.06
N GLY A 45 -13.23 -15.23 -14.94
CA GLY A 45 -12.88 -16.63 -14.74
C GLY A 45 -14.10 -17.52 -14.47
N SER A 46 -14.08 -18.72 -15.05
CA SER A 46 -15.08 -19.76 -14.77
C SER A 46 -15.09 -20.22 -13.30
N MET A 47 -14.00 -19.98 -12.57
CA MET A 47 -13.85 -20.35 -11.16
C MET A 47 -14.86 -19.65 -10.24
N VAL A 48 -15.23 -18.40 -10.51
CA VAL A 48 -16.22 -17.69 -9.68
C VAL A 48 -17.57 -18.38 -9.72
N LYS A 49 -17.99 -18.90 -10.87
CA LYS A 49 -19.25 -19.64 -10.99
C LYS A 49 -19.25 -20.90 -10.12
N LEU A 50 -18.12 -21.60 -10.08
CA LEU A 50 -17.93 -22.80 -9.24
C LEU A 50 -17.90 -22.47 -7.73
N ILE A 51 -17.37 -21.30 -7.36
CA ILE A 51 -17.34 -20.89 -5.96
C ILE A 51 -18.74 -20.43 -5.51
N LEU A 52 -19.43 -19.65 -6.34
CA LEU A 52 -20.78 -19.16 -6.05
C LEU A 52 -21.83 -20.27 -6.02
N SER A 53 -21.61 -21.40 -6.73
CA SER A 53 -22.50 -22.56 -6.63
C SER A 53 -22.48 -23.22 -5.24
N ARG A 54 -21.51 -22.91 -4.38
CA ARG A 54 -21.41 -23.40 -3.00
C ARG A 54 -22.17 -22.54 -1.98
N ASN A 55 -23.08 -21.68 -2.44
CA ASN A 55 -23.89 -20.78 -1.61
C ASN A 55 -23.08 -19.76 -0.79
N ILE A 56 -21.88 -19.41 -1.26
CA ILE A 56 -21.03 -18.38 -0.66
C ILE A 56 -21.53 -17.01 -1.13
N LYS A 57 -21.65 -16.03 -0.23
CA LYS A 57 -22.08 -14.68 -0.61
C LYS A 57 -20.99 -13.99 -1.42
N ARG A 58 -21.39 -13.26 -2.46
CA ARG A 58 -20.47 -12.47 -3.31
C ARG A 58 -19.63 -11.47 -2.51
N SER A 59 -20.21 -10.87 -1.47
CA SER A 59 -19.49 -9.99 -0.53
C SER A 59 -18.40 -10.72 0.27
N GLU A 60 -18.68 -11.95 0.74
CA GLU A 60 -17.70 -12.77 1.48
C GLU A 60 -16.51 -13.15 0.59
N LEU A 61 -16.78 -13.43 -0.70
CA LEU A 61 -15.75 -13.70 -1.71
C LEU A 61 -14.77 -12.53 -1.84
N ILE A 62 -15.29 -11.31 -2.09
CA ILE A 62 -14.43 -10.12 -2.27
C ILE A 62 -13.64 -9.83 -1.00
N TRP A 63 -14.27 -9.88 0.18
CA TRP A 63 -13.56 -9.67 1.44
C TRP A 63 -12.46 -10.70 1.66
N SER A 64 -12.70 -11.96 1.35
CA SER A 64 -11.71 -13.02 1.47
C SER A 64 -10.49 -12.74 0.59
N PHE A 65 -10.68 -12.41 -0.69
CA PHE A 65 -9.57 -12.06 -1.58
C PHE A 65 -8.86 -10.77 -1.15
N TYR A 66 -9.62 -9.75 -0.75
CA TYR A 66 -9.08 -8.47 -0.31
C TYR A 66 -8.18 -8.63 0.93
N PHE A 67 -8.67 -9.32 1.97
CA PHE A 67 -7.89 -9.57 3.18
C PHE A 67 -6.73 -10.52 2.94
N SER A 68 -6.89 -11.54 2.08
CA SER A 68 -5.81 -12.46 1.71
C SER A 68 -4.64 -11.71 1.09
N GLU A 69 -4.91 -10.79 0.17
CA GLU A 69 -3.87 -9.97 -0.46
C GLU A 69 -3.21 -9.04 0.57
N LEU A 70 -4.00 -8.35 1.41
CA LEU A 70 -3.46 -7.48 2.45
C LEU A 70 -2.54 -8.23 3.44
N ILE A 71 -2.94 -9.42 3.90
CA ILE A 71 -2.13 -10.25 4.80
C ILE A 71 -0.83 -10.68 4.11
N THR A 72 -0.92 -11.07 2.84
CA THR A 72 0.24 -11.48 2.03
C THR A 72 1.23 -10.34 1.89
N VAL A 73 0.76 -9.15 1.50
CA VAL A 73 1.58 -7.95 1.36
C VAL A 73 2.20 -7.52 2.68
N PHE A 74 1.41 -7.49 3.75
CA PHE A 74 1.92 -7.16 5.08
C PHE A 74 3.03 -8.12 5.51
N THR A 75 2.83 -9.42 5.29
CA THR A 75 3.82 -10.45 5.61
C THR A 75 5.10 -10.28 4.80
N ILE A 76 5.00 -10.04 3.49
CA ILE A 76 6.16 -9.79 2.62
C ILE A 76 6.94 -8.57 3.10
N LEU A 77 6.25 -7.44 3.36
CA LEU A 77 6.89 -6.21 3.83
C LEU A 77 7.57 -6.42 5.19
N MET A 78 6.95 -7.15 6.11
CA MET A 78 7.53 -7.42 7.43
C MET A 78 8.75 -8.36 7.35
N ILE A 79 8.67 -9.45 6.59
CA ILE A 79 9.81 -10.35 6.36
C ILE A 79 10.97 -9.58 5.74
N PHE A 80 10.68 -8.75 4.75
CA PHE A 80 11.69 -7.98 4.03
C PHE A 80 12.31 -6.88 4.89
N GLY A 81 11.48 -6.08 5.56
CA GLY A 81 11.93 -5.01 6.46
C GLY A 81 12.76 -5.53 7.62
N THR A 82 12.34 -6.63 8.26
CA THR A 82 13.11 -7.26 9.34
C THR A 82 14.43 -7.85 8.84
N SER A 83 14.43 -8.50 7.66
CA SER A 83 15.64 -9.08 7.06
C SER A 83 16.69 -8.00 6.75
N ILE A 84 16.29 -6.88 6.14
CA ILE A 84 17.21 -5.77 5.85
C ILE A 84 17.78 -5.18 7.14
N THR A 85 16.91 -4.96 8.14
CA THR A 85 17.34 -4.44 9.44
C THR A 85 18.40 -5.34 10.05
N LEU A 86 18.19 -6.66 10.02
CA LEU A 86 19.09 -7.65 10.59
C LEU A 86 20.43 -7.69 9.85
N VAL A 87 20.43 -7.69 8.51
CA VAL A 87 21.67 -7.68 7.70
C VAL A 87 22.51 -6.43 8.01
N ILE A 88 21.87 -5.26 8.08
CA ILE A 88 22.55 -4.00 8.38
C ILE A 88 23.05 -3.98 9.82
N LEU A 89 22.29 -4.52 10.76
CA LEU A 89 22.69 -4.67 12.16
C LEU A 89 24.00 -5.47 12.28
N ILE A 90 24.06 -6.65 11.64
CA ILE A 90 25.25 -7.51 11.66
C ILE A 90 26.46 -6.80 11.05
N LYS A 91 26.27 -6.10 9.92
CA LYS A 91 27.35 -5.45 9.17
C LYS A 91 27.87 -4.17 9.83
N SER A 92 27.00 -3.38 10.45
CA SER A 92 27.34 -2.07 11.01
C SER A 92 27.79 -2.10 12.47
N GLY A 93 27.54 -3.21 13.18
CA GLY A 93 27.81 -3.30 14.63
C GLY A 93 26.99 -2.31 15.47
N GLY A 94 25.99 -1.66 14.86
CA GLY A 94 25.18 -0.58 15.43
C GLY A 94 23.83 -1.04 15.97
N TYR A 95 23.09 -0.09 16.55
CA TYR A 95 21.85 -0.31 17.32
C TYR A 95 20.62 -0.65 16.46
N VAL A 96 19.70 -1.42 17.05
CA VAL A 96 18.36 -1.71 16.51
C VAL A 96 17.53 -0.43 16.50
N THR A 97 17.31 0.15 15.32
CA THR A 97 16.31 1.21 15.14
C THR A 97 14.99 0.62 14.68
N ILE A 98 13.87 1.05 15.27
CA ILE A 98 12.49 0.66 14.87
C ILE A 98 12.11 1.21 13.47
N PHE A 99 12.98 2.06 12.90
CA PHE A 99 12.77 2.80 11.67
C PHE A 99 12.32 1.96 10.45
N PRO A 100 12.90 0.78 10.14
CA PRO A 100 12.46 -0.01 8.98
C PRO A 100 11.04 -0.58 9.14
N ILE A 101 10.64 -0.95 10.36
CA ILE A 101 9.26 -1.40 10.66
C ILE A 101 8.27 -0.26 10.44
N TYR A 102 8.65 0.96 10.85
CA TYR A 102 7.83 2.15 10.64
C TYR A 102 7.63 2.46 9.15
N ILE A 103 8.70 2.41 8.34
CA ILE A 103 8.58 2.58 6.88
C ILE A 103 7.70 1.48 6.26
N CYS A 104 7.89 0.22 6.64
CA CYS A 104 7.06 -0.88 6.12
C CYS A 104 5.58 -0.67 6.43
N THR A 105 5.27 -0.12 7.61
CA THR A 105 3.89 0.22 8.00
C THR A 105 3.32 1.34 7.13
N ILE A 106 4.12 2.38 6.82
CA ILE A 106 3.71 3.46 5.92
C ILE A 106 3.44 2.91 4.51
N VAL A 107 4.37 2.14 3.96
CA VAL A 107 4.24 1.53 2.63
C VAL A 107 3.00 0.63 2.57
N PHE A 108 2.74 -0.13 3.63
CA PHE A 108 1.53 -0.95 3.75
C PHE A 108 0.25 -0.11 3.72
N LEU A 109 0.17 0.99 4.46
CA LEU A 109 -1.01 1.86 4.46
C LEU A 109 -1.26 2.50 3.09
N ILE A 110 -0.20 2.90 2.39
CA ILE A 110 -0.29 3.40 1.01
C ILE A 110 -0.80 2.29 0.08
N PHE A 111 -0.30 1.07 0.24
CA PHE A 111 -0.79 -0.06 -0.52
C PHE A 111 -2.28 -0.32 -0.28
N VAL A 112 -2.76 -0.30 0.97
CA VAL A 112 -4.19 -0.47 1.31
C VAL A 112 -5.05 0.55 0.57
N ALA A 113 -4.63 1.83 0.56
CA ALA A 113 -5.31 2.90 -0.14
C ALA A 113 -5.43 2.64 -1.64
N LEU A 114 -4.30 2.35 -2.29
CA LEU A 114 -4.24 2.11 -3.73
C LEU A 114 -4.96 0.85 -4.13
N PHE A 115 -4.76 -0.23 -3.38
CA PHE A 115 -5.40 -1.50 -3.64
C PHE A 115 -6.91 -1.36 -3.60
N SER A 116 -7.47 -0.59 -2.65
CA SER A 116 -8.91 -0.30 -2.60
C SER A 116 -9.44 0.38 -3.87
N ILE A 117 -8.68 1.35 -4.40
CA ILE A 117 -9.03 2.05 -5.64
C ILE A 117 -8.92 1.11 -6.84
N ILE A 118 -7.84 0.33 -6.91
CA ILE A 118 -7.59 -0.66 -7.96
C ILE A 118 -8.69 -1.73 -7.94
N THR A 119 -9.10 -2.23 -6.77
CA THR A 119 -10.22 -3.17 -6.63
C THR A 119 -11.50 -2.57 -7.23
N LEU A 120 -11.83 -1.33 -6.89
CA LEU A 120 -13.02 -0.67 -7.42
C LEU A 120 -12.96 -0.56 -8.96
N VAL A 121 -11.85 -0.05 -9.49
CA VAL A 121 -11.62 0.10 -10.94
C VAL A 121 -11.67 -1.26 -11.65
N SER A 122 -11.09 -2.29 -11.05
CA SER A 122 -11.09 -3.65 -11.58
C SER A 122 -12.50 -4.19 -11.76
N ILE A 123 -13.34 -4.01 -10.74
CA ILE A 123 -14.72 -4.47 -10.76
C ILE A 123 -15.52 -3.71 -11.82
N ILE A 124 -15.35 -2.39 -11.92
CA ILE A 124 -16.06 -1.57 -12.92
C ILE A 124 -15.66 -1.95 -14.35
N THR A 125 -14.36 -2.06 -14.61
CA THR A 125 -13.84 -2.21 -15.97
C THR A 125 -13.90 -3.66 -16.47
N LYS A 126 -13.84 -4.64 -15.57
CA LYS A 126 -13.67 -6.08 -15.88
C LYS A 126 -12.51 -6.37 -16.84
N ASN A 127 -11.54 -5.47 -16.93
CA ASN A 127 -10.48 -5.54 -17.93
C ASN A 127 -9.12 -5.43 -17.25
N THR A 128 -8.35 -6.52 -17.35
CA THR A 128 -7.00 -6.63 -16.81
C THR A 128 -6.12 -5.49 -17.32
N LEU A 129 -6.13 -5.22 -18.63
CA LEU A 129 -5.26 -4.22 -19.25
C LEU A 129 -5.56 -2.79 -18.75
N ILE A 130 -6.84 -2.40 -18.68
CA ILE A 130 -7.22 -1.06 -18.19
C ILE A 130 -6.82 -0.90 -16.73
N THR A 131 -7.07 -1.93 -15.92
CA THR A 131 -6.74 -1.94 -14.49
C THR A 131 -5.22 -1.82 -14.28
N THR A 132 -4.43 -2.59 -15.02
CA THR A 132 -2.97 -2.54 -14.94
C THR A 132 -2.42 -1.19 -15.37
N ILE A 133 -2.93 -0.59 -16.46
CA ILE A 133 -2.50 0.76 -16.87
C ILE A 133 -2.82 1.79 -15.79
N LEU A 134 -4.02 1.76 -15.20
CA LEU A 134 -4.37 2.67 -14.11
C LEU A 134 -3.55 2.43 -12.84
N GLY A 135 -3.23 1.17 -12.53
CA GLY A 135 -2.28 0.81 -11.48
C GLY A 135 -0.89 1.42 -11.72
N ILE A 136 -0.36 1.29 -12.94
CA ILE A 136 0.93 1.85 -13.32
C ILE A 136 0.92 3.39 -13.24
N ILE A 137 -0.12 4.04 -13.78
CA ILE A 137 -0.25 5.50 -13.72
C ILE A 137 -0.32 5.99 -12.27
N SER A 138 -1.15 5.35 -11.44
CA SER A 138 -1.25 5.71 -10.02
C SER A 138 0.07 5.54 -9.27
N TYR A 139 0.85 4.49 -9.59
CA TYR A 139 2.19 4.30 -9.05
C TYR A 139 3.17 5.40 -9.47
N PHE A 140 3.23 5.78 -10.75
CA PHE A 140 4.14 6.83 -11.22
C PHE A 140 3.80 8.20 -10.65
N VAL A 141 2.53 8.47 -10.38
CA VAL A 141 2.11 9.67 -9.64
C VAL A 141 2.60 9.62 -8.18
N LEU A 142 2.75 8.43 -7.59
CA LEU A 142 3.16 8.20 -6.21
C LEU A 142 4.66 8.23 -5.95
N ILE A 143 5.47 7.71 -6.89
CA ILE A 143 6.93 7.57 -6.73
C ILE A 143 7.61 8.86 -6.22
N PRO A 144 7.34 10.06 -6.78
CA PRO A 144 8.02 11.28 -6.33
C PRO A 144 7.77 11.60 -4.86
N PHE A 145 6.59 11.23 -4.34
CA PHE A 145 6.23 11.42 -2.94
C PHE A 145 6.90 10.39 -2.04
N LEU A 146 6.94 9.13 -2.48
CA LEU A 146 7.64 8.04 -1.77
C LEU A 146 9.15 8.26 -1.69
N LEU A 147 9.78 8.90 -2.68
CA LEU A 147 11.24 9.09 -2.71
C LEU A 147 11.73 10.41 -2.09
N SER A 148 10.85 11.38 -1.82
CA SER A 148 11.26 12.70 -1.31
C SER A 148 11.43 12.71 0.20
N ASP A 149 10.36 12.58 0.99
CA ASP A 149 10.39 12.57 2.44
C ASP A 149 9.13 11.92 3.03
N VAL A 150 9.19 11.49 4.30
CA VAL A 150 8.01 10.95 5.01
C VAL A 150 6.89 12.00 5.05
N LEU A 151 7.24 13.28 5.19
CA LEU A 151 6.28 14.38 5.26
C LEU A 151 5.55 14.61 3.91
N SER A 152 6.26 14.53 2.78
CA SER A 152 5.66 14.66 1.45
C SER A 152 4.81 13.43 1.09
N THR A 153 5.21 12.24 1.57
CA THR A 153 4.38 11.03 1.49
C THR A 153 3.05 11.20 2.24
N ILE A 154 3.08 11.82 3.42
CA ILE A 154 1.89 12.14 4.22
C ILE A 154 1.02 13.19 3.51
N GLN A 155 1.62 14.21 2.91
CA GLN A 155 0.89 15.22 2.13
C GLN A 155 0.17 14.58 0.94
N PHE A 156 0.76 13.60 0.27
CA PHE A 156 0.11 12.89 -0.84
C PHE A 156 -1.09 12.05 -0.40
N LEU A 157 -1.03 11.39 0.76
CA LEU A 157 -2.21 10.72 1.33
C LEU A 157 -3.36 11.71 1.55
N LYS A 158 -3.08 12.99 1.87
CA LYS A 158 -4.12 14.04 1.94
C LYS A 158 -4.73 14.38 0.57
N TYR A 159 -4.08 14.07 -0.55
CA TYR A 159 -4.59 14.31 -1.91
C TYR A 159 -5.38 13.12 -2.48
N ILE A 160 -5.02 11.87 -2.13
CA ILE A 160 -5.77 10.67 -2.56
C ILE A 160 -7.16 10.63 -1.89
N PHE A 161 -7.23 11.08 -0.64
CA PHE A 161 -8.46 11.15 0.14
C PHE A 161 -8.99 12.57 0.11
N PRO A 162 -10.32 12.79 0.00
CA PRO A 162 -10.90 14.07 -0.41
C PRO A 162 -10.47 15.28 0.46
N PRO A 163 -10.60 16.50 -0.09
CA PRO A 163 -10.03 17.74 0.43
C PRO A 163 -10.59 18.23 1.78
N VAL A 164 -11.45 17.45 2.46
CA VAL A 164 -12.00 17.80 3.78
C VAL A 164 -10.90 17.90 4.86
N LEU A 165 -9.71 17.34 4.59
CA LEU A 165 -8.54 17.51 5.45
C LEU A 165 -7.72 18.78 5.16
N ILE A 166 -7.97 19.48 4.06
CA ILE A 166 -7.23 20.69 3.66
C ILE A 166 -7.64 21.89 4.52
N GLU A 167 -8.88 21.94 5.01
CA GLU A 167 -9.37 23.08 5.82
C GLU A 167 -9.02 23.01 7.31
N ARG A 168 -8.56 21.85 7.83
CA ARG A 168 -8.14 21.70 9.24
C ARG A 168 -6.63 21.89 9.41
N GLU A 169 -6.08 22.97 8.89
CA GLU A 169 -4.63 23.21 8.94
C GLU A 169 -4.13 24.00 10.17
N LEU A 170 -4.97 24.55 11.04
CA LEU A 170 -4.47 25.64 11.88
C LEU A 170 -3.77 25.30 13.21
N HIS A 171 -3.84 24.09 13.80
CA HIS A 171 -3.37 23.94 15.20
C HIS A 171 -2.71 22.62 15.69
N LEU A 172 -2.40 21.62 14.85
CA LEU A 172 -1.96 20.31 15.38
C LEU A 172 -0.51 19.95 15.05
N LYS A 173 0.27 19.67 16.09
CA LYS A 173 1.71 19.34 16.07
C LYS A 173 2.01 18.01 15.35
N GLN A 174 3.17 17.98 14.69
CA GLN A 174 3.78 16.97 13.81
C GLN A 174 3.71 15.48 14.19
N GLY A 175 3.32 15.09 15.42
CA GLY A 175 3.15 13.69 15.82
C GLY A 175 1.74 13.12 15.60
N GLY A 176 0.70 13.97 15.60
CA GLY A 176 -0.71 13.55 15.48
C GLY A 176 -1.24 13.46 14.05
N GLU A 177 -0.52 14.05 13.09
CA GLU A 177 -0.94 14.13 11.69
C GLU A 177 -0.97 12.77 11.00
N PHE A 178 0.07 11.95 11.18
CA PHE A 178 0.16 10.63 10.55
C PHE A 178 -0.98 9.70 10.97
N PHE A 179 -1.27 9.63 12.28
CA PHE A 179 -2.31 8.74 12.80
C PHE A 179 -3.71 9.15 12.31
N SER A 180 -3.97 10.45 12.26
CA SER A 180 -5.24 11.00 11.77
C SER A 180 -5.42 10.72 10.28
N ILE A 181 -4.38 10.91 9.47
CA ILE A 181 -4.38 10.64 8.02
C ILE A 181 -4.49 9.14 7.75
N ALA A 182 -3.82 8.30 8.53
CA ALA A 182 -3.95 6.86 8.46
C ALA A 182 -5.39 6.41 8.74
N ILE A 183 -6.03 6.92 9.80
CA ILE A 183 -7.43 6.60 10.11
C ILE A 183 -8.35 7.00 8.95
N VAL A 184 -8.20 8.22 8.44
CA VAL A 184 -9.03 8.71 7.33
C VAL A 184 -8.81 7.87 6.08
N SER A 185 -7.56 7.52 5.77
CA SER A 185 -7.24 6.64 4.64
C SER A 185 -7.92 5.27 4.72
N LEU A 186 -8.00 4.70 5.93
CA LEU A 186 -8.66 3.41 6.16
C LEU A 186 -10.18 3.51 6.00
N ILE A 187 -10.79 4.63 6.41
CA ILE A 187 -12.22 4.88 6.20
C ILE A 187 -12.53 4.92 4.70
N TYR A 188 -11.75 5.66 3.92
CA TYR A 188 -11.98 5.73 2.47
C TYR A 188 -11.65 4.42 1.75
N ALA A 189 -10.58 3.72 2.13
CA ALA A 189 -10.29 2.37 1.67
C ALA A 189 -11.50 1.45 1.88
N TYR A 190 -12.08 1.47 3.09
CA TYR A 190 -13.30 0.74 3.41
C TYR A 190 -14.49 1.14 2.53
N LEU A 191 -14.71 2.44 2.31
CA LEU A 191 -15.79 2.93 1.45
C LEU A 191 -15.62 2.48 -0.01
N TYR A 192 -14.41 2.54 -0.56
CA TYR A 192 -14.12 2.07 -1.91
C TYR A 192 -14.38 0.57 -2.04
N VAL A 193 -13.93 -0.24 -1.09
CA VAL A 193 -14.19 -1.69 -1.08
C VAL A 193 -15.69 -1.97 -0.93
N LYS A 194 -16.40 -1.25 -0.07
CA LYS A 194 -17.87 -1.39 0.07
C LYS A 194 -18.62 -1.06 -1.21
N LEU A 195 -18.20 0.00 -1.90
CA LEU A 195 -18.79 0.38 -3.18
C LEU A 195 -18.48 -0.66 -4.26
N ALA A 196 -17.25 -1.18 -4.28
CA ALA A 196 -16.83 -2.26 -5.16
C ALA A 196 -17.68 -3.54 -4.94
N ILE A 197 -17.92 -3.91 -3.68
CA ILE A 197 -18.80 -5.03 -3.31
C ILE A 197 -20.23 -4.81 -3.78
N TYR A 198 -20.78 -3.63 -3.51
CA TYR A 198 -22.14 -3.28 -3.93
C TYR A 198 -22.32 -3.40 -5.45
N LEU A 199 -21.34 -2.92 -6.22
CA LEU A 199 -21.33 -3.08 -7.67
C LEU A 199 -21.28 -4.56 -8.05
N PHE A 200 -20.34 -5.34 -7.49
CA PHE A 200 -20.20 -6.76 -7.81
C PHE A 200 -21.44 -7.60 -7.47
N GLU A 201 -22.16 -7.27 -6.40
CA GLU A 201 -23.43 -7.92 -6.06
C GLU A 201 -24.50 -7.68 -7.13
N LYS A 202 -24.52 -6.48 -7.74
CA LYS A 202 -25.46 -6.10 -8.79
C LYS A 202 -25.05 -6.52 -10.20
N MET A 203 -23.80 -6.95 -10.39
CA MET A 203 -23.29 -7.28 -11.71
C MET A 203 -23.79 -8.64 -12.19
N GLU A 204 -24.17 -8.71 -13.46
CA GLU A 204 -24.37 -9.98 -14.15
C GLU A 204 -23.00 -10.63 -14.40
N ILE A 205 -22.88 -11.87 -13.92
CA ILE A 205 -21.69 -12.71 -14.11
C ILE A 205 -22.05 -13.64 -15.27
N ASN A 206 -21.57 -13.30 -16.47
CA ASN A 206 -21.81 -14.05 -17.71
C ASN A 206 -21.04 -15.35 -17.76
#